data_AF-E9LRZ5-F1
#
_entry.id   AF-E9LRZ5-F1
#
_cell.length_a   1.000
_cell.length_b   1.000
_cell.length_c   1.000
_cell.angle_alpha   90.00
_cell.angle_beta   90.00
_cell.angle_gamma   90.00
#
_symmetry.space_group_name_H-M   'P 1'
#
loop_
_entity.id
_entity.type
_entity.pdbx_description
1 polymer ?
#
loop_
_entity_poly.entity_id
_entity_poly.type
_entity_poly.pdbx_seq_one_letter_code
_entity_poly.pdbx_strand_id
1 'polypeptide(L)'
;TMKETKEFMEAVDAAAASENAVFGIGAPYTALSAAVAGAKNLVIAAENCHWEDSGAFTGEISVPMLQEVGVTHCIIGHSERREMFNDTDETVNKKAKRLIDAGITPILCIGETEAQYDAGDSEKVIRDQLTGSLADMCPKCVGNMVIAYEPIW
;
A
#
# COMPACT_ATOMS: atom_id res chain seq x y z
N THR A 1 -14.32 6.49 -10.79
CA THR A 1 -14.89 5.40 -11.63
C THR A 1 -13.87 4.95 -12.67
N MET A 2 -14.08 3.83 -13.37
CA MET A 2 -13.18 3.39 -14.45
C MET A 2 -13.02 4.43 -15.57
N LYS A 3 -14.08 5.19 -15.89
CA LYS A 3 -14.03 6.24 -16.92
C LYS A 3 -13.09 7.37 -16.50
N GLU A 4 -13.31 7.93 -15.31
CA GLU A 4 -12.50 9.02 -14.75
C GLU A 4 -11.04 8.58 -14.55
N THR A 5 -10.81 7.30 -14.22
CA THR A 5 -9.45 6.75 -14.09
C THR A 5 -8.72 6.85 -15.43
N LYS A 6 -9.34 6.43 -16.54
CA LYS A 6 -8.72 6.52 -17.86
C LYS A 6 -8.39 7.96 -18.23
N GLU A 7 -9.34 8.88 -18.03
CA GLU A 7 -9.15 10.31 -18.31
C GLU A 7 -7.99 10.90 -17.48
N PHE A 8 -7.88 10.51 -16.20
CA PHE A 8 -6.78 10.93 -15.35
C PHE A 8 -5.43 10.36 -15.82
N MET A 9 -5.35 9.07 -16.12
CA MET A 9 -4.12 8.42 -16.62
C MET A 9 -3.61 9.09 -17.90
N GLU A 10 -4.50 9.38 -18.85
CA GLU A 10 -4.16 10.06 -20.10
C GLU A 10 -3.58 11.47 -19.87
N ALA A 11 -4.06 12.17 -18.84
CA ALA A 11 -3.61 13.51 -18.51
C ALA A 11 -2.24 13.54 -17.82
N VAL A 12 -1.90 12.53 -17.01
CA VAL A 12 -0.72 12.59 -16.11
C VAL A 12 0.43 11.65 -16.46
N ASP A 13 0.19 10.55 -17.19
CA ASP A 13 1.21 9.51 -17.40
C ASP A 13 2.46 10.01 -18.12
N ALA A 14 2.30 10.88 -19.12
CA ALA A 14 3.44 11.42 -19.87
C ALA A 14 4.34 12.32 -19.02
N ALA A 15 3.80 12.98 -17.98
CA ALA A 15 4.59 13.83 -17.09
C ALA A 15 5.57 12.99 -16.24
N ALA A 16 5.15 11.78 -15.85
CA ALA A 16 5.97 10.86 -15.06
C ALA A 16 7.24 10.37 -15.77
N ALA A 17 7.32 10.48 -17.09
CA ALA A 17 8.51 10.10 -17.86
C ALA A 17 9.68 11.08 -17.71
N SER A 18 9.42 12.30 -17.21
CA SER A 18 10.35 13.43 -17.31
C SER A 18 11.15 13.72 -16.06
N GLU A 19 10.88 13.03 -14.94
CA GLU A 19 11.55 13.30 -13.68
C GLU A 19 12.37 12.11 -13.17
N ASN A 20 13.38 12.40 -12.34
CA ASN A 20 14.25 11.39 -11.74
C ASN A 20 13.62 10.81 -10.47
N ALA A 21 12.35 10.39 -10.57
CA ALA A 21 11.55 9.85 -9.48
C ALA A 21 10.58 8.78 -10.01
N VAL A 22 10.11 7.90 -9.11
CA VAL A 22 9.04 6.95 -9.41
C VAL A 22 7.71 7.60 -9.05
N PHE A 23 6.84 7.76 -10.03
CA PHE A 23 5.47 8.24 -9.82
C PHE A 23 4.51 7.07 -9.81
N GLY A 24 3.48 7.15 -8.99
CA GLY A 24 2.44 6.14 -8.99
C GLY A 24 1.10 6.64 -8.51
N ILE A 25 0.08 5.82 -8.77
CA ILE A 25 -1.30 6.07 -8.39
C ILE A 25 -1.79 4.88 -7.58
N GLY A 26 -2.23 5.16 -6.34
CA GLY A 26 -3.12 4.28 -5.60
C GLY A 26 -4.51 4.38 -6.22
N ALA A 27 -5.09 3.25 -6.62
CA ALA A 27 -6.41 3.22 -7.21
C ALA A 27 -7.33 2.20 -6.53
N PRO A 28 -8.64 2.48 -6.45
CA PRO A 28 -9.59 1.56 -5.86
C PRO A 28 -9.70 0.30 -6.71
N TYR A 29 -10.03 -0.83 -6.08
CA TYR A 29 -10.08 -2.14 -6.75
C TYR A 29 -10.90 -2.14 -8.05
N THR A 30 -12.04 -1.43 -8.05
CA THR A 30 -12.95 -1.36 -9.20
C THR A 30 -12.38 -0.60 -10.40
N ALA A 31 -11.24 0.07 -10.23
CA ALA A 31 -10.55 0.84 -11.26
C ALA A 31 -9.15 0.31 -11.61
N LEU A 32 -8.61 -0.69 -10.87
CA LEU A 32 -7.23 -1.15 -11.05
C LEU A 32 -6.93 -1.61 -12.48
N SER A 33 -7.81 -2.40 -13.09
CA SER A 33 -7.60 -2.87 -14.46
C SER A 33 -7.55 -1.72 -15.48
N ALA A 34 -8.35 -0.67 -15.27
CA ALA A 34 -8.33 0.53 -16.10
C ALA A 34 -7.06 1.36 -15.86
N ALA A 35 -6.60 1.48 -14.61
CA ALA A 35 -5.37 2.17 -14.25
C ALA A 35 -4.14 1.46 -14.85
N VAL A 36 -4.03 0.15 -14.67
CA VAL A 36 -2.92 -0.66 -15.24
C VAL A 36 -2.90 -0.57 -16.76
N ALA A 37 -4.05 -0.65 -17.43
CA ALA A 37 -4.12 -0.51 -18.88
C ALA A 37 -3.68 0.87 -19.41
N GLY A 38 -3.83 1.92 -18.60
CA GLY A 38 -3.44 3.29 -18.95
C GLY A 38 -2.00 3.66 -18.57
N ALA A 39 -1.36 2.87 -17.70
CA ALA A 39 -0.03 3.16 -17.17
C ALA A 39 1.07 2.75 -18.14
N LYS A 40 1.95 3.69 -18.51
CA LYS A 40 3.19 3.41 -19.26
C LYS A 40 4.42 3.82 -18.49
N ASN A 41 4.33 4.94 -17.78
CA ASN A 41 5.41 5.52 -16.97
C ASN A 41 5.06 5.53 -15.47
N LEU A 42 3.78 5.39 -15.15
CA LEU A 42 3.28 5.34 -13.77
C LEU A 42 3.29 3.93 -13.20
N VAL A 43 3.62 3.82 -11.91
CA VAL A 43 3.35 2.65 -11.09
C VAL A 43 1.88 2.66 -10.66
N ILE A 44 1.24 1.49 -10.67
CA ILE A 44 -0.11 1.33 -10.11
C ILE A 44 -0.04 0.54 -8.81
N ALA A 45 -0.64 1.11 -7.76
CA ALA A 45 -0.76 0.49 -6.45
C ALA A 45 -2.22 0.14 -6.15
N ALA A 46 -2.45 -1.07 -5.62
CA ALA A 46 -3.70 -1.38 -4.93
C ALA A 46 -3.73 -0.70 -3.56
N GLU A 47 -4.91 -0.30 -3.09
CA GLU A 47 -5.07 0.42 -1.82
C GLU A 47 -5.15 -0.48 -0.58
N ASN A 48 -5.27 -1.80 -0.77
CA ASN A 48 -5.20 -2.82 0.28
C ASN A 48 -5.04 -4.21 -0.37
N CYS A 49 -4.79 -5.23 0.45
CA CYS A 49 -5.00 -6.63 0.10
C CYS A 49 -5.25 -7.47 1.37
N HIS A 50 -5.77 -8.67 1.19
CA HIS A 50 -5.75 -9.72 2.21
C HIS A 50 -4.50 -10.59 2.05
N TRP A 51 -4.00 -11.17 3.15
CA TRP A 51 -2.77 -11.98 3.14
C TRP A 51 -3.00 -13.44 2.73
N GLU A 52 -4.22 -13.95 2.90
CA GLU A 52 -4.59 -15.29 2.41
C GLU A 52 -4.89 -15.26 0.90
N ASP A 53 -4.45 -16.29 0.18
CA ASP A 53 -4.68 -16.43 -1.27
C ASP A 53 -6.16 -16.66 -1.61
N SER A 54 -6.90 -17.30 -0.71
CA SER A 54 -8.33 -17.59 -0.84
C SER A 54 -8.94 -17.90 0.53
N GLY A 55 -10.26 -17.79 0.66
CA GLY A 55 -10.96 -18.20 1.88
C GLY A 55 -12.27 -17.47 2.11
N ALA A 56 -12.80 -17.60 3.32
CA ALA A 56 -14.07 -16.99 3.74
C ALA A 56 -13.88 -15.54 4.19
N PHE A 57 -13.45 -14.68 3.25
CA PHE A 57 -13.15 -13.26 3.48
C PHE A 57 -13.98 -12.39 2.53
N THR A 58 -15.31 -12.48 2.61
CA THR A 58 -16.23 -11.75 1.70
C THR A 58 -15.92 -10.26 1.69
N GLY A 59 -15.61 -9.72 0.52
CA GLY A 59 -15.28 -8.31 0.31
C GLY A 59 -13.79 -8.01 0.19
N GLU A 60 -12.92 -8.95 0.58
CA GLU A 60 -11.47 -8.79 0.48
C GLU A 60 -10.93 -9.18 -0.91
N ILE A 61 -9.75 -8.65 -1.24
CA ILE A 61 -9.01 -8.94 -2.48
C ILE A 61 -7.71 -9.66 -2.13
N SER A 62 -7.46 -10.81 -2.75
CA SER A 62 -6.24 -11.57 -2.51
C SER A 62 -5.07 -11.11 -3.38
N VAL A 63 -3.84 -11.38 -2.91
CA VAL A 63 -2.62 -11.05 -3.65
C VAL A 63 -2.57 -11.72 -5.04
N PRO A 64 -2.99 -12.97 -5.25
CA PRO A 64 -3.10 -13.55 -6.60
C PRO A 64 -4.01 -12.76 -7.55
N MET A 65 -5.13 -12.20 -7.06
CA MET A 65 -6.00 -11.36 -7.89
C MET A 65 -5.29 -10.06 -8.32
N LEU A 66 -4.50 -9.48 -7.42
CA LEU A 66 -3.68 -8.30 -7.72
C LEU A 66 -2.61 -8.60 -8.78
N GLN A 67 -1.94 -9.76 -8.67
CA GLN A 67 -0.97 -10.21 -9.67
C GLN A 67 -1.62 -10.41 -11.05
N GLU A 68 -2.82 -10.98 -11.11
CA GLU A 68 -3.56 -11.16 -12.37
C GLU A 68 -3.91 -9.82 -13.03
N VAL A 69 -4.28 -8.81 -12.24
CA VAL A 69 -4.55 -7.45 -12.73
C VAL A 69 -3.28 -6.74 -13.20
N GLY A 70 -2.11 -7.13 -12.69
CA GLY A 70 -0.81 -6.58 -13.08
C GLY A 70 -0.34 -5.38 -12.26
N VAL A 71 -0.87 -5.19 -11.03
CA VAL A 71 -0.34 -4.17 -10.12
C VAL A 71 1.04 -4.57 -9.62
N THR A 72 1.92 -3.59 -9.41
CA THR A 72 3.29 -3.84 -8.94
C THR A 72 3.52 -3.36 -7.51
N HIS A 73 2.59 -2.57 -6.96
CA HIS A 73 2.67 -2.03 -5.61
C HIS A 73 1.34 -2.24 -4.86
N CYS A 74 1.38 -2.19 -3.54
CA CYS A 74 0.17 -2.22 -2.72
C CYS A 74 0.39 -1.43 -1.42
N ILE A 75 -0.52 -0.51 -1.14
CA ILE A 75 -0.58 0.26 0.11
C ILE A 75 -1.14 -0.65 1.21
N ILE A 76 -0.47 -0.66 2.36
CA ILE A 76 -0.86 -1.44 3.53
C ILE A 76 -0.69 -0.62 4.80
N GLY A 77 -1.60 -0.81 5.75
CA GLY A 77 -1.53 -0.13 7.04
C GLY A 77 -1.78 1.38 6.96
N HIS A 78 -2.47 1.87 5.92
CA HIS A 78 -2.91 3.26 5.85
C HIS A 78 -3.69 3.62 7.12
N SER A 79 -3.49 4.82 7.65
CA SER A 79 -4.17 5.34 8.85
C SER A 79 -5.67 5.04 8.89
N GLU A 80 -6.40 5.33 7.80
CA GLU A 80 -7.84 5.04 7.68
C GLU A 80 -8.17 3.56 7.87
N ARG A 81 -7.31 2.64 7.42
CA ARG A 81 -7.49 1.20 7.61
C ARG A 81 -7.23 0.76 9.03
N ARG A 82 -6.25 1.37 9.70
CA ARG A 82 -5.96 1.10 11.11
C ARG A 82 -7.10 1.57 12.00
N GLU A 83 -7.64 2.77 11.73
CA GLU A 83 -8.70 3.38 12.53
C GLU A 83 -10.08 2.77 12.26
N MET A 84 -10.47 2.62 10.98
CA MET A 84 -11.85 2.31 10.61
C MET A 84 -12.07 0.83 10.27
N PHE A 85 -11.01 0.11 9.89
CA PHE A 85 -11.11 -1.25 9.33
C PHE A 85 -10.29 -2.29 10.11
N ASN A 86 -9.77 -1.91 11.28
CA ASN A 86 -9.08 -2.80 12.22
C ASN A 86 -7.84 -3.51 11.61
N ASP A 87 -7.12 -2.81 10.73
CA ASP A 87 -5.75 -3.23 10.39
C ASP A 87 -4.84 -3.06 11.61
N THR A 88 -4.12 -4.11 11.97
CA THR A 88 -3.16 -4.14 13.08
C THR A 88 -1.75 -4.35 12.55
N ASP A 89 -0.73 -4.10 13.35
CA ASP A 89 0.65 -4.38 12.94
C ASP A 89 0.86 -5.86 12.55
N GLU A 90 0.14 -6.78 13.21
CA GLU A 90 0.16 -8.21 12.87
C GLU A 90 -0.44 -8.46 11.47
N THR A 91 -1.61 -7.89 11.16
CA THR A 91 -2.23 -8.12 9.85
C THR A 91 -1.45 -7.42 8.74
N VAL A 92 -0.90 -6.23 9.01
CA VAL A 92 -0.03 -5.50 8.10
C VAL A 92 1.26 -6.30 7.83
N ASN A 93 1.88 -6.91 8.84
CA ASN A 93 3.04 -7.80 8.65
C ASN A 93 2.71 -9.00 7.74
N LYS A 94 1.56 -9.65 7.94
CA LYS A 94 1.12 -10.76 7.07
C LYS A 94 0.94 -10.31 5.63
N LYS A 95 0.32 -9.14 5.41
CA LYS A 95 0.18 -8.55 4.07
C LYS A 95 1.55 -8.25 3.45
N ALA A 96 2.46 -7.60 4.19
CA ALA A 96 3.80 -7.25 3.72
C ALA A 96 4.58 -8.48 3.25
N LYS A 97 4.62 -9.54 4.08
CA LYS A 97 5.28 -10.81 3.74
C LYS A 97 4.69 -11.42 2.47
N ARG A 98 3.36 -11.52 2.40
CA ARG A 98 2.68 -12.12 1.25
C ARG A 98 2.92 -11.33 -0.05
N LEU A 99 2.89 -10.00 0.01
CA LEU A 99 3.15 -9.13 -1.13
C LEU A 99 4.58 -9.30 -1.66
N ILE A 100 5.57 -9.32 -0.76
CA ILE A 100 6.99 -9.54 -1.11
C ILE A 100 7.19 -10.91 -1.75
N ASP A 101 6.57 -11.96 -1.21
CA ASP A 101 6.63 -13.31 -1.77
C ASP A 101 6.01 -13.38 -3.18
N ALA A 102 5.04 -12.51 -3.48
CA ALA A 102 4.46 -12.34 -4.81
C ALA A 102 5.24 -11.40 -5.75
N GLY A 103 6.31 -10.74 -5.27
CA GLY A 103 7.02 -9.72 -6.03
C GLY A 103 6.26 -8.40 -6.20
N ILE A 104 5.28 -8.13 -5.33
CA ILE A 104 4.58 -6.83 -5.25
C ILE A 104 5.24 -6.01 -4.14
N THR A 105 5.62 -4.78 -4.45
CA THR A 105 6.27 -3.86 -3.50
C THR A 105 5.25 -3.31 -2.50
N PRO A 106 5.39 -3.59 -1.18
CA PRO A 106 4.55 -2.96 -0.18
C PRO A 106 4.89 -1.48 -0.02
N ILE A 107 3.86 -0.64 0.11
CA ILE A 107 3.93 0.73 0.61
C ILE A 107 3.36 0.70 2.02
N LEU A 108 4.23 0.59 3.02
CA LEU A 108 3.88 0.47 4.43
C LEU A 108 3.64 1.86 5.03
N CYS A 109 2.39 2.14 5.39
CA CYS A 109 2.02 3.36 6.09
C CYS A 109 2.18 3.20 7.62
N ILE A 110 2.76 4.23 8.23
CA ILE A 110 2.97 4.39 9.68
C ILE A 110 2.71 5.84 10.08
N GLY A 111 2.26 6.08 11.29
CA GLY A 111 1.88 7.40 11.76
C GLY A 111 1.28 7.39 13.16
N GLU A 112 1.45 8.48 13.87
CA GLU A 112 0.84 8.76 15.17
C GLU A 112 -0.33 9.74 15.04
N THR A 113 -1.31 9.62 15.94
CA THR A 113 -2.47 10.52 16.02
C THR A 113 -2.12 11.86 16.69
N GLU A 114 -2.99 12.87 16.55
CA GLU A 114 -2.87 14.17 17.24
C GLU A 114 -2.62 14.01 18.75
N ALA A 115 -3.40 13.15 19.42
CA ALA A 115 -3.25 12.90 20.85
C ALA A 115 -1.88 12.28 21.22
N GLN A 116 -1.32 11.44 20.35
CA GLN A 116 -0.01 10.81 20.56
C GLN A 116 1.12 11.81 20.28
N TYR A 117 0.97 12.65 19.26
CA TYR A 117 1.89 13.73 18.95
C TYR A 117 1.96 14.74 20.10
N ASP A 118 0.81 15.21 20.58
CA ASP A 118 0.69 16.15 21.70
C ASP A 118 1.27 15.60 23.00
N ALA A 119 1.21 14.27 23.19
CA ALA A 119 1.82 13.57 24.32
C ALA A 119 3.35 13.41 24.20
N GLY A 120 3.94 13.73 23.04
CA GLY A 120 5.36 13.51 22.77
C GLY A 120 5.72 12.05 22.50
N ASP A 121 4.76 11.21 22.12
CA ASP A 121 4.91 9.77 21.96
C ASP A 121 5.27 9.33 20.53
N SER A 122 5.47 10.26 19.58
CA SER A 122 5.71 9.95 18.15
C SER A 122 6.80 8.88 17.94
N GLU A 123 7.98 9.04 18.55
CA GLU A 123 9.07 8.05 18.37
C GLU A 123 8.64 6.66 18.84
N LYS A 124 7.95 6.59 19.98
CA LYS A 124 7.50 5.32 20.56
C LYS A 124 6.47 4.65 19.66
N VAL A 125 5.46 5.40 19.21
CA VAL A 125 4.40 4.87 18.33
C VAL A 125 4.97 4.35 17.03
N ILE A 126 5.83 5.14 16.37
CA ILE A 126 6.47 4.77 15.12
C ILE A 126 7.37 3.53 15.31
N ARG A 127 8.13 3.47 16.40
CA ARG A 127 8.96 2.31 16.72
C ARG A 127 8.13 1.04 16.93
N ASP A 128 7.02 1.15 17.65
CA ASP A 128 6.14 0.01 17.94
C ASP A 128 5.49 -0.50 16.63
N GLN A 129 4.95 0.41 15.80
CA GLN A 129 4.38 0.07 14.50
C GLN A 129 5.39 -0.60 13.57
N LEU A 130 6.61 -0.07 13.48
CA LEU A 130 7.70 -0.68 12.69
C LEU A 130 8.10 -2.05 13.25
N THR A 131 8.19 -2.18 14.57
CA THR A 131 8.55 -3.45 15.22
C THR A 131 7.52 -4.53 14.91
N GLY A 132 6.23 -4.23 15.02
CA GLY A 132 5.16 -5.18 14.72
C GLY A 132 5.03 -5.46 13.22
N SER A 133 4.98 -4.40 12.39
CA SER A 133 4.75 -4.52 10.95
C SER A 133 5.91 -5.19 10.22
N LEU A 134 7.14 -5.10 10.74
CA LEU A 134 8.34 -5.69 10.14
C LEU A 134 8.85 -6.96 10.85
N ALA A 135 8.09 -7.50 11.80
CA ALA A 135 8.48 -8.68 12.56
C ALA A 135 8.90 -9.85 11.65
N ASP A 136 10.05 -10.47 11.95
CA ASP A 136 10.65 -11.60 11.23
C ASP A 136 10.88 -11.39 9.73
N MET A 137 11.03 -10.14 9.29
CA MET A 137 11.37 -9.83 7.89
C MET A 137 12.88 -9.75 7.71
N CYS A 138 13.37 -10.29 6.60
CA CYS A 138 14.78 -10.20 6.26
C CYS A 138 15.19 -8.76 5.88
N PRO A 139 16.45 -8.32 6.09
CA PRO A 139 16.87 -6.96 5.72
C PRO A 139 16.64 -6.62 4.25
N LYS A 140 16.83 -7.58 3.34
CA LYS A 140 16.55 -7.39 1.90
C LYS A 140 15.04 -7.21 1.63
N CYS A 141 14.20 -7.87 2.40
CA CYS A 141 12.74 -7.77 2.31
C CYS A 141 12.31 -6.34 2.68
N VAL A 142 12.86 -5.79 3.77
CA VAL A 142 12.65 -4.40 4.19
C VAL A 142 13.30 -3.39 3.24
N GLY A 143 14.46 -3.71 2.65
CA GLY A 143 15.11 -2.84 1.66
C GLY A 143 14.36 -2.72 0.33
N ASN A 144 13.40 -3.60 0.07
CA ASN A 144 12.61 -3.63 -1.16
C ASN A 144 11.19 -3.03 -1.01
N MET A 145 10.81 -2.54 0.17
CA MET A 145 9.53 -1.86 0.40
C MET A 145 9.69 -0.34 0.44
N VAL A 146 8.55 0.36 0.37
CA VAL A 146 8.46 1.80 0.63
C VAL A 146 7.83 2.00 2.01
N ILE A 147 8.38 2.90 2.82
CA ILE A 147 7.77 3.32 4.09
C ILE A 147 7.20 4.73 3.88
N ALA A 148 5.92 4.89 4.14
CA ALA A 148 5.21 6.16 4.09
C ALA A 148 4.88 6.62 5.53
N TYR A 149 5.52 7.71 5.95
CA TYR A 149 5.16 8.37 7.21
C TYR A 149 3.97 9.31 7.00
N GLU A 150 2.92 9.11 7.79
CA GLU A 150 1.67 9.86 7.76
C GLU A 150 1.57 10.68 9.06
N PRO A 151 1.74 12.01 9.02
CA PRO A 151 1.35 12.85 10.15
C PRO A 151 -0.19 12.87 10.21
N ILE A 152 -0.79 12.00 11.03
CA ILE A 152 -2.25 11.92 11.21
C ILE A 152 -2.76 13.12 12.04
N TRP A 153 -1.86 13.72 12.81
CA TRP A 153 -2.09 14.91 13.64
C TRP A 153 -2.35 16.19 12.85
#